data_AF-A0A1B9MGC9-F1
#
_entry.id   AF-A0A1B9MGC9-F1
#
_cell.length_a   1.000
_cell.length_b   1.000
_cell.length_c   1.000
_cell.angle_alpha   90.00
_cell.angle_beta   90.00
_cell.angle_gamma   90.00
#
_symmetry.space_group_name_H-M   'P 1'
#
loop_
_entity.id
_entity.type
_entity.pdbx_description
1 polymer ?
#
loop_
_entity_poly.entity_id
_entity_poly.type
_entity_poly.pdbx_seq_one_letter_code
_entity_poly.pdbx_strand_id
1 'polypeptide(L)'
;MEGYLNNSDTTIKRIKPHPIYGSKSLYTGDYGWLDSEGFLYLEGREDDIYKMRGKKIILSEIEKAFLQISEVNECTIMALKRINIDDLILIAYVVVNNKLIRLEYVR
;
A
#
# COMPACT_ATOMS: atom_id res chain seq x y z
N MET A 1 4.28 14.78 -16.31
CA MET A 1 3.20 14.95 -15.32
C MET A 1 3.47 16.20 -14.51
N GLU A 2 2.49 17.10 -14.39
CA GLU A 2 2.66 18.37 -13.67
C GLU A 2 2.70 18.16 -12.15
N GLY A 3 1.75 17.38 -11.62
CA GLY A 3 1.64 17.12 -10.19
C GLY A 3 0.31 16.48 -9.80
N TYR A 4 0.03 16.44 -8.51
CA TYR A 4 -1.27 16.09 -7.93
C TYR A 4 -2.10 17.37 -7.75
N LEU A 5 -3.35 17.35 -8.20
CA LEU A 5 -4.26 18.48 -8.12
C LEU A 5 -4.41 18.95 -6.66
N ASN A 6 -4.18 20.24 -6.41
CA ASN A 6 -4.26 20.88 -5.08
C ASN A 6 -3.43 20.19 -3.98
N ASN A 7 -2.37 19.46 -4.34
CA ASN A 7 -1.54 18.74 -3.38
C ASN A 7 -0.05 18.90 -3.73
N SER A 8 0.46 20.10 -3.45
CA SER A 8 1.87 20.48 -3.65
C SER A 8 2.82 19.57 -2.89
N ASP A 9 2.48 19.21 -1.66
CA ASP A 9 3.34 18.40 -0.79
C ASP A 9 3.58 17.01 -1.37
N THR A 10 2.53 16.34 -1.84
CA THR A 10 2.67 15.04 -2.50
C THR A 10 3.40 15.17 -3.84
N THR A 11 3.15 16.27 -4.57
CA THR A 11 3.86 16.56 -5.83
C THR A 11 5.36 16.66 -5.61
N ILE A 12 5.82 17.45 -4.63
CA ILE A 12 7.25 17.62 -4.34
C ILE A 12 7.87 16.30 -3.82
N LYS A 13 7.14 15.54 -3.01
CA LYS A 13 7.62 14.26 -2.46
C LYS A 13 7.79 13.17 -3.53
N ARG A 14 6.80 13.02 -4.42
CA ARG A 14 6.73 11.94 -5.40
C ARG A 14 7.32 12.31 -6.75
N ILE A 15 7.31 13.59 -7.13
CA ILE A 15 7.78 14.06 -8.43
C ILE A 15 8.93 15.03 -8.22
N LYS A 16 10.15 14.49 -8.27
CA LYS A 16 11.39 15.19 -7.94
C LYS A 16 12.49 14.87 -8.96
N PRO A 17 13.59 15.66 -9.00
CA PRO A 17 14.69 15.39 -9.92
C PRO A 17 15.33 14.02 -9.68
N HIS A 18 15.65 13.31 -10.76
CA HIS A 18 16.44 12.08 -10.71
C HIS A 18 17.86 12.40 -10.21
N PRO A 19 18.41 11.66 -9.22
CA PRO A 19 19.68 12.00 -8.58
C PRO A 19 20.87 12.02 -9.56
N ILE A 20 20.82 11.21 -10.63
CA ILE A 20 21.89 11.10 -11.63
C ILE A 20 21.65 11.99 -12.85
N TYR A 21 20.39 12.13 -13.29
CA TYR A 21 20.07 12.71 -14.60
C TYR A 21 19.44 14.09 -14.49
N GLY A 22 19.06 14.54 -13.29
CA GLY A 22 18.42 15.83 -13.03
C GLY A 22 17.00 15.98 -13.62
N SER A 23 16.55 15.05 -14.45
CA SER A 23 15.22 15.07 -15.06
C SER A 23 14.12 14.85 -14.02
N LYS A 24 12.96 15.48 -14.22
CA LYS A 24 11.79 15.32 -13.33
C LYS A 24 11.26 13.88 -13.46
N SER A 25 11.32 13.11 -12.39
CA SER A 25 10.90 11.70 -12.34
C SER A 25 9.80 11.48 -11.31
N LEU A 26 8.89 10.54 -11.60
CA LEU A 26 7.87 10.07 -10.66
C LEU A 26 8.43 8.86 -9.88
N TYR A 27 8.41 8.95 -8.56
CA TYR A 27 8.80 7.89 -7.65
C TYR A 27 7.54 7.12 -7.22
N THR A 28 7.29 6.00 -7.90
CA THR A 28 6.05 5.23 -7.78
C THR A 28 5.93 4.47 -6.46
N GLY A 29 7.07 4.23 -5.80
CA GLY A 29 7.16 3.37 -4.63
C GLY A 29 7.14 1.87 -4.96
N ASP A 30 7.26 1.49 -6.22
CA ASP A 30 7.48 0.08 -6.59
C ASP A 30 8.95 -0.28 -6.47
N TYR A 31 9.25 -1.43 -5.88
CA TYR A 31 10.57 -2.03 -5.89
C TYR A 31 10.72 -2.96 -7.09
N GLY A 32 11.92 -2.95 -7.67
CA GLY A 32 12.24 -3.82 -8.78
C GLY A 32 13.72 -3.78 -9.13
N TRP A 33 14.09 -4.64 -10.06
CA TRP A 33 15.46 -4.78 -10.54
C TRP A 33 15.46 -5.09 -12.03
N LEU A 34 16.57 -4.78 -12.70
CA LEU A 34 16.80 -5.10 -14.10
C LEU A 34 17.70 -6.33 -14.17
N ASP A 35 17.38 -7.28 -15.04
CA ASP A 35 18.30 -8.36 -15.36
C ASP A 35 19.42 -7.91 -16.32
N SER A 36 20.28 -8.85 -16.71
CA SER A 36 21.39 -8.58 -17.64
C SER A 36 20.94 -8.23 -19.06
N GLU A 37 19.72 -8.60 -19.44
CA GLU A 37 19.15 -8.30 -20.75
C GLU A 37 18.32 -6.99 -20.72
N GLY A 38 18.15 -6.39 -19.54
CA GLY A 38 17.43 -5.14 -19.33
C GLY A 38 15.93 -5.31 -19.07
N PHE A 39 15.45 -6.52 -18.76
CA PHE A 39 14.06 -6.73 -18.37
C PHE A 39 13.83 -6.26 -16.93
N LEU A 40 12.74 -5.53 -16.71
CA LEU A 40 12.33 -5.02 -15.40
C LEU A 40 11.46 -6.04 -14.66
N TYR A 41 11.95 -6.49 -13.51
CA TYR A 41 11.23 -7.33 -12.56
C TYR A 41 10.72 -6.49 -11.40
N LEU A 42 9.43 -6.61 -11.06
CA LEU A 42 8.83 -5.94 -9.92
C LEU A 42 8.78 -6.90 -8.72
N GLU A 43 9.28 -6.45 -7.57
CA GLU A 43 9.43 -7.26 -6.36
C GLU A 43 8.41 -6.90 -5.27
N GLY A 44 7.92 -5.65 -5.27
CA GLY A 44 6.96 -5.21 -4.25
C GLY A 44 6.73 -3.71 -4.27
N ARG A 45 6.20 -3.20 -3.16
CA ARG A 45 5.95 -1.77 -2.95
C ARG A 45 6.47 -1.32 -1.60
N GLU A 46 6.84 -0.05 -1.52
CA GLU A 46 7.22 0.65 -0.29
C GLU A 46 6.04 0.95 0.62
N ASP A 47 4.83 0.99 0.06
CA ASP A 47 3.61 1.40 0.73
C ASP A 47 2.59 0.26 0.84
N ASP A 48 1.68 0.36 1.81
CA ASP A 48 0.60 -0.61 2.07
C ASP A 48 -0.57 -0.45 1.09
N ILE A 49 -0.24 -0.28 -0.19
CA ILE A 49 -1.19 -0.12 -1.29
C ILE A 49 -1.25 -1.42 -2.08
N TYR A 50 -2.40 -2.09 -1.99
CA TYR A 50 -2.64 -3.34 -2.67
C TYR A 50 -3.63 -3.16 -3.81
N LYS A 51 -3.42 -3.90 -4.90
CA LYS A 51 -4.44 -4.06 -5.94
C LYS A 51 -5.16 -5.37 -5.68
N MET A 52 -6.44 -5.29 -5.35
CA MET A 52 -7.30 -6.46 -5.15
C MET A 52 -8.47 -6.35 -6.12
N ARG A 53 -8.55 -7.28 -7.08
CA ARG A 53 -9.65 -7.38 -8.07
C ARG A 53 -9.96 -6.05 -8.77
N GLY A 54 -8.93 -5.37 -9.26
CA GLY A 54 -9.04 -4.09 -9.98
C GLY A 54 -9.25 -2.85 -9.10
N LYS A 55 -9.31 -3.01 -7.77
CA LYS A 55 -9.45 -1.90 -6.83
C LYS A 55 -8.14 -1.64 -6.10
N LYS A 56 -7.83 -0.35 -5.91
CA LYS A 56 -6.74 0.12 -5.05
C LYS A 56 -7.24 0.09 -3.61
N ILE A 57 -6.62 -0.73 -2.79
CA ILE A 57 -6.89 -0.87 -1.36
C ILE A 57 -5.71 -0.26 -0.61
N ILE A 58 -5.99 0.65 0.31
CA ILE A 58 -4.98 1.30 1.15
C ILE A 58 -5.23 0.78 2.57
N LEU A 59 -4.33 -0.05 3.10
CA LEU A 59 -4.58 -0.72 4.39
C LEU A 59 -4.75 0.29 5.53
N SER A 60 -3.95 1.35 5.54
CA SER A 60 -4.04 2.43 6.54
C SER A 60 -5.38 3.18 6.56
N GLU A 61 -6.15 3.19 5.46
CA GLU A 61 -7.50 3.76 5.47
C GLU A 61 -8.48 2.84 6.22
N ILE A 62 -8.31 1.53 6.07
CA ILE A 62 -9.12 0.52 6.78
C ILE A 62 -8.78 0.56 8.28
N GLU A 63 -7.50 0.64 8.64
CA GLU A 63 -7.06 0.79 10.04
C GLU A 63 -7.66 2.04 10.69
N LYS A 64 -7.60 3.19 9.99
CA LYS A 64 -8.22 4.43 10.48
C LYS A 64 -9.73 4.31 10.68
N ALA A 65 -10.41 3.58 9.80
CA ALA A 65 -11.84 3.33 9.94
C ALA A 65 -12.15 2.48 11.18
N PHE A 66 -11.35 1.45 11.48
CA PHE A 66 -11.49 0.68 12.72
C PHE A 66 -11.26 1.55 13.96
N LEU A 67 -10.26 2.42 13.94
CA LEU A 67 -9.94 3.32 15.06
C LEU A 67 -11.01 4.41 15.30
N GLN A 68 -12.01 4.57 14.42
CA GLN A 68 -13.18 5.43 14.66
C GLN A 68 -14.26 4.77 15.53
N ILE A 69 -14.16 3.46 15.79
CA ILE A 69 -15.07 2.71 16.66
C ILE A 69 -14.58 2.86 18.10
N SER A 70 -15.43 3.32 19.01
CA SER A 70 -15.07 3.67 20.40
C SER A 70 -14.41 2.55 21.19
N GLU A 71 -14.80 1.31 20.90
CA GLU A 71 -14.34 0.11 21.62
C GLU A 71 -13.01 -0.43 21.06
N VAL A 72 -12.54 0.08 19.92
CA VAL A 72 -11.28 -0.35 19.28
C VAL A 72 -10.13 0.48 19.84
N ASN A 73 -9.19 -0.20 20.51
CA ASN A 73 -7.98 0.42 21.05
C ASN A 73 -6.85 0.47 20.01
N GLU A 74 -6.69 -0.63 19.25
CA GLU A 74 -5.62 -0.81 18.29
C GLU A 74 -6.13 -1.61 17.09
N CYS A 75 -5.61 -1.32 15.90
CA CYS A 75 -5.92 -2.07 14.69
C CYS A 75 -4.70 -2.12 13.78
N THR A 76 -4.40 -3.29 13.24
CA THR A 76 -3.51 -3.44 12.08
C THR A 76 -4.12 -4.38 11.06
N ILE A 77 -3.92 -4.07 9.78
CA ILE A 77 -4.40 -4.87 8.65
C ILE A 77 -3.21 -5.48 7.91
N MET A 78 -3.30 -6.76 7.58
CA MET A 78 -2.34 -7.47 6.75
C MET A 78 -3.01 -7.97 5.48
N ALA A 79 -2.31 -7.87 4.35
CA ALA A 79 -2.72 -8.52 3.11
C ALA A 79 -1.87 -9.78 2.87
N LEU A 80 -2.53 -10.94 2.78
CA LEU A 80 -1.88 -12.21 2.45
C LEU A 80 -2.25 -12.64 1.03
N LYS A 81 -1.26 -13.06 0.25
CA LYS A 81 -1.49 -13.67 -1.06
C LYS A 81 -1.96 -15.12 -0.88
N ARG A 82 -3.05 -15.50 -1.55
CA ARG A 82 -3.48 -16.90 -1.57
C ARG A 82 -2.54 -17.71 -2.46
N ILE A 83 -2.18 -18.90 -2.01
CA ILE A 83 -1.39 -19.83 -2.81
C ILE A 83 -2.24 -20.25 -4.03
N ASN A 84 -1.64 -20.21 -5.22
CA ASN A 84 -2.23 -20.64 -6.50
C ASN A 84 -3.45 -19.83 -6.99
N ILE A 85 -3.74 -18.67 -6.41
CA ILE A 85 -4.75 -17.73 -6.90
C ILE A 85 -4.14 -16.34 -6.83
N ASP A 86 -4.24 -15.56 -7.91
CA ASP A 86 -3.83 -14.15 -7.89
C ASP A 86 -4.87 -13.29 -7.16
N ASP A 87 -5.09 -13.61 -5.89
CA ASP A 87 -6.09 -13.03 -5.01
C ASP A 87 -5.49 -12.81 -3.62
N LEU A 88 -6.02 -11.81 -2.93
CA LEU A 88 -5.56 -11.38 -1.63
C LEU A 88 -6.63 -11.67 -0.58
N ILE A 89 -6.20 -12.06 0.62
CA ILE A 89 -7.02 -12.08 1.83
C ILE A 89 -6.55 -10.93 2.69
N LEU A 90 -7.49 -10.12 3.18
CA LEU A 90 -7.19 -9.12 4.19
C LEU A 90 -7.49 -9.72 5.56
N ILE A 91 -6.55 -9.59 6.48
CA ILE A 91 -6.70 -10.00 7.88
C ILE A 91 -6.60 -8.74 8.73
N ALA A 92 -7.58 -8.53 9.60
CA ALA A 92 -7.52 -7.50 10.63
C ALA A 92 -7.19 -8.14 11.99
N TYR A 93 -6.20 -7.58 12.67
CA TYR A 93 -5.95 -7.80 14.08
C TYR A 93 -6.41 -6.55 14.82
N VAL A 94 -7.44 -6.70 15.66
CA VAL A 94 -8.12 -5.58 16.31
C VAL A 94 -8.17 -5.83 17.82
N VAL A 95 -7.73 -4.87 18.62
CA VAL A 95 -7.88 -4.93 20.08
C VAL A 95 -9.17 -4.21 20.44
N VAL A 96 -10.15 -4.97 20.97
CA VAL A 96 -11.44 -4.45 21.41
C VAL A 96 -11.59 -4.70 22.90
N ASN A 97 -11.74 -3.66 23.71
CA ASN A 97 -11.83 -3.76 25.17
C ASN A 97 -10.71 -4.66 25.77
N ASN A 98 -9.46 -4.42 25.36
CA ASN A 98 -8.27 -5.21 25.71
C ASN A 98 -8.30 -6.70 25.31
N LYS A 99 -9.14 -7.08 24.33
CA LYS A 99 -9.16 -8.43 23.75
C LYS A 99 -8.77 -8.39 22.29
N LEU A 100 -7.81 -9.22 21.91
CA LEU A 100 -7.41 -9.38 20.51
C LEU A 100 -8.47 -10.19 19.76
N ILE A 101 -8.96 -9.61 18.66
CA ILE A 101 -9.89 -10.22 17.72
C ILE A 101 -9.20 -10.30 16.37
N ARG A 102 -9.33 -11.45 15.70
CA ARG A 102 -8.88 -11.65 14.33
C ARG A 102 -10.09 -11.74 13.40
N LEU A 103 -10.14 -10.85 12.41
CA LEU A 103 -11.17 -10.85 11.38
C LEU A 103 -10.53 -11.16 10.04
N GLU A 104 -11.20 -11.97 9.23
CA GLU A 104 -10.79 -12.24 7.85
C GLU A 104 -11.81 -11.65 6.88
N TYR A 105 -11.32 -10.93 5.88
CA TYR A 105 -12.11 -10.54 4.74
C TYR A 105 -11.66 -11.36 3.52
N VAL A 106 -12.49 -12.34 3.20
CA VAL A 106 -12.41 -13.15 1.99
C VAL A 106 -13.68 -12.85 1.20
N ARG A 107 -13.54 -12.44 -0.06
CA ARG A 107 -14.69 -12.19 -0.93
C ARG A 107 -14.89 -13.30 -1.95
#